data_AF-A0A014NQR2-F1
#
_entry.id   AF-A0A014NQR2-F1
#
_cell.length_a   1.000
_cell.length_b   1.000
_cell.length_c   1.000
_cell.angle_alpha   90.00
_cell.angle_beta   90.00
_cell.angle_gamma   90.00
#
_symmetry.space_group_name_H-M   'P 1'
#
loop_
_entity.id
_entity.type
_entity.pdbx_description
1 polymer ?
#
loop_
_entity_poly.entity_id
_entity_poly.type
_entity_poly.pdbx_seq_one_letter_code
_entity_poly.pdbx_strand_id
1 'polypeptide(L)'
;MSELNDKIDFLLQRINFLLVSFEASRPQFVFEDETYEVDPIIRTLRALRRRINAINELTINNEGLSSMLDERLSKDFSSLNRRLTQLLRENNDINILIETIKSRNYFLSFSRHIREALDEISLLEREKQERQNKLLTVDEIYTKTKFISEEIVKEYEKLSFFTSKIKDQQDKIDMLEQQYRNSIKNITFDEEDFKDKQAVISKGYSLSQSFLVKTRNLDADIEELKIKTAGFHDLVNDLNRCA
;
A
#
# COMPACT_ATOMS: atom_id res chain seq x y z
N MET A 1 42.41 18.42 1.03
CA MET A 1 41.53 19.55 0.64
C MET A 1 41.51 19.60 -0.87
N SER A 2 40.35 19.83 -1.49
CA SER A 2 40.27 19.93 -2.95
C SER A 2 40.91 21.24 -3.43
N GLU A 3 41.47 21.23 -4.64
CA GLU A 3 42.04 22.42 -5.31
C GLU A 3 41.02 23.58 -5.41
N LEU A 4 39.73 23.24 -5.41
CA LEU A 4 38.61 24.18 -5.39
C LEU A 4 38.54 24.96 -4.07
N ASN A 5 38.71 24.30 -2.92
CA ASN A 5 38.65 24.95 -1.61
C ASN A 5 39.78 25.96 -1.44
N ASP A 6 40.99 25.62 -1.89
CA ASP A 6 42.12 26.56 -1.87
C ASP A 6 41.86 27.78 -2.76
N LYS A 7 41.24 27.58 -3.94
CA LYS A 7 40.83 28.68 -4.83
C LYS A 7 39.76 29.57 -4.19
N ILE A 8 38.80 28.98 -3.46
CA ILE A 8 37.72 29.68 -2.78
C ILE A 8 38.26 30.53 -1.63
N ASP A 9 39.09 29.95 -0.75
CA ASP A 9 39.68 30.66 0.37
C ASP A 9 40.51 31.85 -0.10
N PHE A 10 41.28 31.64 -1.17
CA PHE A 10 42.08 32.69 -1.78
C PHE A 10 41.24 33.84 -2.38
N LEU A 11 40.10 33.51 -2.99
CA LEU A 11 39.14 34.52 -3.47
C LEU A 11 38.52 35.30 -2.32
N LEU A 12 38.10 34.62 -1.26
CA LEU A 12 37.47 35.25 -0.10
C LEU A 12 38.42 36.23 0.58
N GLN A 13 39.69 35.85 0.77
CA GLN A 13 40.72 36.75 1.32
C GLN A 13 40.86 38.04 0.50
N ARG A 14 40.90 37.93 -0.83
CA ARG A 14 41.09 39.07 -1.72
C ARG A 14 39.88 39.97 -1.83
N ILE A 15 38.69 39.38 -1.89
CA ILE A 15 37.45 40.15 -1.87
C ILE A 15 37.31 40.87 -0.53
N ASN A 16 37.69 40.23 0.57
CA ASN A 16 37.71 40.89 1.88
C ASN A 16 38.71 42.05 1.94
N PHE A 17 39.91 41.87 1.39
CA PHE A 17 40.90 42.95 1.29
C PHE A 17 40.31 44.15 0.52
N LEU A 18 39.76 43.92 -0.67
CA LEU A 18 39.12 44.97 -1.46
C LEU A 18 37.96 45.62 -0.70
N LEU A 19 37.09 44.85 -0.05
CA LEU A 19 35.98 45.42 0.73
C LEU A 19 36.48 46.34 1.84
N VAL A 20 37.50 45.94 2.59
CA VAL A 20 38.08 46.79 3.65
C VAL A 20 38.66 48.08 3.07
N SER A 21 39.41 48.02 1.96
CA SER A 21 39.97 49.20 1.31
C SER A 21 38.88 50.16 0.79
N PHE A 22 37.79 49.61 0.26
CA PHE A 22 36.70 50.41 -0.32
C PHE A 22 35.80 51.02 0.76
N GLU A 23 35.52 50.28 1.83
CA GLU A 23 34.71 50.76 2.95
C GLU A 23 35.43 51.86 3.76
N ALA A 24 36.77 51.88 3.74
CA ALA A 24 37.57 52.97 4.29
C ALA A 24 37.65 54.21 3.38
N SER A 25 37.22 54.10 2.11
CA SER A 25 37.31 55.15 1.11
C SER A 25 36.07 56.07 1.12
N ARG A 26 36.18 57.28 0.55
CA ARG A 26 35.03 58.18 0.38
C ARG A 26 34.01 57.57 -0.59
N PRO A 27 32.70 57.84 -0.43
CA PRO A 27 31.64 57.28 -1.31
C PRO A 27 31.84 57.56 -2.80
N GLN A 28 32.51 58.68 -3.10
CA GLN A 28 32.89 59.11 -4.43
C GLN A 28 34.22 59.88 -4.39
N PHE A 29 34.98 59.83 -5.48
CA PHE A 29 36.18 60.64 -5.67
C PHE A 29 36.32 61.07 -7.13
N VAL A 30 37.09 62.15 -7.34
CA VAL A 30 37.44 62.66 -8.67
C VAL A 30 38.92 62.38 -8.90
N PHE A 31 39.25 61.77 -10.02
CA PHE A 31 40.63 61.49 -10.44
C PHE A 31 40.73 61.66 -11.95
N GLU A 32 41.72 62.40 -12.43
CA GLU A 32 41.93 62.67 -13.87
C GLU A 32 40.64 63.12 -14.60
N ASP A 33 39.92 64.07 -13.99
CA ASP A 33 38.65 64.63 -14.49
C ASP A 33 37.46 63.64 -14.60
N GLU A 34 37.62 62.41 -14.11
CA GLU A 34 36.55 61.40 -14.03
C GLU A 34 36.01 61.27 -12.60
N THR A 35 34.69 61.11 -12.46
CA THR A 35 34.03 60.85 -11.17
C THR A 35 33.77 59.36 -11.00
N TYR A 36 34.24 58.81 -9.88
CA TYR A 36 34.15 57.39 -9.56
C TYR A 36 33.23 57.14 -8.37
N GLU A 37 32.22 56.29 -8.54
CA GLU A 37 31.31 55.86 -7.47
C GLU A 37 31.78 54.54 -6.83
N VAL A 38 31.95 54.54 -5.51
CA VAL A 38 32.48 53.40 -4.73
C VAL A 38 31.36 52.48 -4.22
N ASP A 39 30.17 53.03 -3.94
CA ASP A 39 29.05 52.25 -3.42
C ASP A 39 28.57 51.09 -4.32
N PRO A 40 28.42 51.27 -5.65
CA PRO A 40 27.95 50.19 -6.53
C PRO A 40 28.89 48.98 -6.55
N ILE A 41 30.19 49.22 -6.44
CA ILE A 41 31.21 48.16 -6.46
C ILE A 41 31.30 47.46 -5.10
N ILE A 42 31.17 48.18 -3.97
CA ILE A 42 31.03 47.57 -2.63
C ILE A 42 29.85 46.60 -2.60
N ARG A 43 28.68 47.02 -3.10
CA ARG A 43 27.49 46.14 -3.17
C ARG A 43 27.75 44.88 -4.00
N THR A 44 28.46 45.04 -5.12
CA THR A 44 28.82 43.94 -6.02
C THR A 44 29.77 42.96 -5.34
N LEU A 45 30.83 43.45 -4.68
CA LEU A 45 31.80 42.63 -3.97
C LEU A 45 31.18 41.91 -2.75
N ARG A 46 30.28 42.57 -2.01
CA ARG A 46 29.52 41.92 -0.92
C ARG A 46 28.63 40.80 -1.42
N ALA A 47 27.91 41.03 -2.53
CA ALA A 47 27.08 40.01 -3.15
C ALA A 47 27.92 38.83 -3.65
N LEU A 48 29.07 39.12 -4.25
CA LEU A 48 30.01 38.11 -4.71
C LEU A 48 30.57 37.27 -3.54
N ARG A 49 31.00 37.92 -2.46
CA ARG A 49 31.47 37.24 -1.24
C ARG A 49 30.43 36.29 -0.67
N ARG A 50 29.18 36.75 -0.53
CA ARG A 50 28.08 35.93 -0.01
C ARG A 50 27.87 34.66 -0.85
N ARG A 51 27.95 34.79 -2.17
CA ARG A 51 27.79 33.65 -3.09
C ARG A 51 28.97 32.68 -3.04
N ILE A 52 30.20 33.19 -2.92
CA ILE A 52 31.39 32.33 -2.77
C ILE A 52 31.34 31.60 -1.42
N ASN A 53 30.90 32.25 -0.35
CA ASN A 53 30.67 31.58 0.94
C ASN A 53 29.62 30.46 0.82
N ALA A 54 28.52 30.70 0.10
CA ALA A 54 27.51 29.66 -0.12
C ALA A 54 28.10 28.45 -0.89
N ILE A 55 28.97 28.68 -1.87
CA ILE A 55 29.72 27.60 -2.52
C ILE A 55 30.61 26.87 -1.51
N ASN A 56 31.37 27.61 -0.68
CA ASN A 56 32.27 27.01 0.31
C ASN A 56 31.52 26.10 1.30
N GLU A 57 30.36 26.56 1.77
CA GLU A 57 29.50 25.76 2.66
C GLU A 57 29.02 24.49 1.96
N LEU A 58 28.67 24.54 0.68
CA LEU A 58 28.25 23.37 -0.10
C LEU A 58 29.41 22.40 -0.34
N THR A 59 30.62 22.89 -0.63
CA THR A 59 31.80 22.03 -0.90
C THR A 59 32.31 21.36 0.37
N ILE A 60 32.19 22.01 1.54
CA ILE A 60 32.55 21.42 2.84
C ILE A 60 31.57 20.32 3.26
N ASN A 61 30.26 20.55 3.04
CA ASN A 61 29.22 19.65 3.54
C ASN A 61 28.90 18.48 2.59
N ASN A 62 29.31 18.54 1.31
CA ASN A 62 28.94 17.53 0.32
C ASN A 62 30.05 17.30 -0.73
N GLU A 63 30.78 16.20 -0.57
CA GLU A 63 31.91 15.83 -1.44
C GLU A 63 31.50 15.61 -2.91
N GLY A 64 30.28 15.10 -3.15
CA GLY A 64 29.75 14.92 -4.51
C GLY A 64 29.43 16.24 -5.21
N LEU A 65 28.90 17.22 -4.48
CA LEU A 65 28.67 18.57 -5.02
C LEU A 65 29.99 19.32 -5.27
N SER A 66 31.01 19.05 -4.45
CA SER A 66 32.35 19.63 -4.63
C SER A 66 32.92 19.34 -6.02
N SER A 67 32.82 18.09 -6.48
CA SER A 67 33.28 17.70 -7.83
C SER A 67 32.50 18.41 -8.94
N MET A 68 31.19 18.55 -8.79
CA MET A 68 30.34 19.21 -9.79
C MET A 68 30.60 20.72 -9.87
N LEU A 69 30.83 21.34 -8.71
CA LEU A 69 31.19 22.75 -8.62
C LEU A 69 32.58 23.01 -9.20
N ASP A 70 33.53 22.11 -8.98
CA ASP A 70 34.87 22.23 -9.58
C ASP A 70 34.79 22.16 -11.11
N GLU A 71 34.11 21.15 -11.67
CA GLU A 71 33.98 21.01 -13.13
C GLU A 71 33.38 22.27 -13.79
N ARG A 72 32.38 22.88 -13.15
CA ARG A 72 31.65 24.02 -13.72
C ARG A 72 32.33 25.36 -13.48
N LEU A 73 32.88 25.58 -12.30
CA LEU A 73 33.33 26.91 -11.86
C LEU A 73 34.86 27.03 -11.75
N SER A 74 35.64 25.96 -11.86
CA SER A 74 37.10 26.02 -11.63
C SER A 74 37.81 26.97 -12.60
N LYS A 75 37.39 27.03 -13.87
CA LYS A 75 37.92 28.01 -14.85
C LYS A 75 37.55 29.44 -14.48
N ASP A 76 36.30 29.66 -14.10
CA ASP A 76 35.80 30.98 -13.73
C ASP A 76 36.48 31.46 -12.44
N PHE A 77 36.65 30.58 -11.44
CA PHE A 77 37.39 30.85 -10.20
C PHE A 77 38.86 31.16 -10.48
N SER A 78 39.51 30.40 -11.35
CA SER A 78 40.90 30.64 -11.75
C SER A 78 41.05 31.98 -12.45
N SER A 79 40.12 32.32 -13.35
CA SER A 79 40.09 33.60 -14.06
C SER A 79 39.87 34.79 -13.11
N LEU A 80 38.89 34.68 -12.21
CA LEU A 80 38.64 35.70 -11.19
C LEU A 80 39.85 35.86 -10.27
N ASN A 81 40.47 34.74 -9.84
CA ASN A 81 41.68 34.79 -9.03
C ASN A 81 42.80 35.52 -9.76
N ARG A 82 43.04 35.21 -11.04
CA ARG A 82 44.06 35.91 -11.84
C ARG A 82 43.77 37.40 -11.91
N ARG A 83 42.52 37.79 -12.17
CA ARG A 83 42.09 39.18 -12.27
C ARG A 83 42.28 39.93 -10.94
N LEU A 84 41.82 39.37 -9.84
CA LEU A 84 42.01 39.95 -8.50
C LEU A 84 43.49 40.06 -8.13
N THR A 85 44.30 39.06 -8.50
CA THR A 85 45.77 39.15 -8.33
C THR A 85 46.36 40.33 -9.08
N GLN A 86 45.91 40.55 -10.33
CA GLN A 86 46.40 41.66 -11.16
C GLN A 86 45.98 43.01 -10.58
N LEU A 87 44.72 43.15 -10.17
CA LEU A 87 44.21 44.37 -9.53
C LEU A 87 45.01 44.72 -8.27
N LEU A 88 45.34 43.71 -7.45
CA LEU A 88 46.09 43.90 -6.21
C LEU A 88 47.61 44.04 -6.40
N ARG A 89 48.11 43.93 -7.64
CA ARG A 89 49.53 44.20 -7.97
C ARG A 89 49.80 45.66 -8.30
N GLU A 90 48.76 46.47 -8.46
CA GLU A 90 48.90 47.91 -8.68
C GLU A 90 49.58 48.56 -7.46
N ASN A 91 50.57 49.43 -7.72
CA ASN A 91 51.42 50.02 -6.67
C ASN A 91 50.73 51.15 -5.86
N ASN A 92 49.47 51.47 -6.15
CA ASN A 92 48.74 52.58 -5.53
C ASN A 92 47.28 52.19 -5.26
N ASP A 93 46.82 52.42 -4.03
CA ASP A 93 45.45 52.16 -3.58
C ASP A 93 44.39 52.85 -4.46
N ILE A 94 44.68 54.04 -4.99
CA ILE A 94 43.79 54.76 -5.92
C ILE A 94 43.66 54.01 -7.25
N ASN A 95 44.75 53.45 -7.78
CA ASN A 95 44.71 52.68 -9.01
C ASN A 95 43.96 51.35 -8.82
N ILE A 96 44.14 50.71 -7.66
CA ILE A 96 43.36 49.52 -7.27
C ILE A 96 41.86 49.86 -7.29
N LEU A 97 41.48 50.99 -6.69
CA LEU A 97 40.09 51.46 -6.66
C LEU A 97 39.52 51.66 -8.08
N ILE A 98 40.23 52.43 -8.91
CA ILE A 98 39.82 52.76 -10.28
C ILE A 98 39.66 51.49 -11.14
N GLU A 99 40.68 50.63 -11.16
CA GLU A 99 40.67 49.43 -12.01
C GLU A 99 39.63 48.38 -11.56
N THR A 100 39.35 48.32 -10.26
CA THR A 100 38.28 47.48 -9.73
C THR A 100 36.90 48.04 -10.10
N ILE A 101 36.70 49.37 -10.08
CA ILE A 101 35.46 50.01 -10.55
C ILE A 101 35.26 49.74 -12.04
N LYS A 102 36.31 49.93 -12.87
CA LYS A 102 36.27 49.60 -14.30
C LYS A 102 35.97 48.12 -14.55
N SER A 103 36.43 47.23 -13.66
CA SER A 103 36.17 45.79 -13.73
C SER A 103 34.81 45.36 -13.17
N ARG A 104 33.92 46.29 -12.77
CA ARG A 104 32.61 45.97 -12.16
C ARG A 104 31.78 44.98 -12.97
N ASN A 105 31.68 45.15 -14.28
CA ASN A 105 30.88 44.28 -15.14
C ASN A 105 31.38 42.83 -15.14
N TYR A 106 32.70 42.64 -14.99
CA TYR A 106 33.29 41.32 -14.85
C TYR A 106 32.83 40.64 -13.55
N PHE A 107 32.87 41.35 -12.41
CA PHE A 107 32.38 40.82 -11.13
C PHE A 107 30.89 40.51 -11.16
N LEU A 108 30.08 41.34 -11.83
CA LEU A 108 28.65 41.09 -12.02
C LEU A 108 28.40 39.83 -12.87
N SER A 109 29.11 39.66 -13.98
CA SER A 109 29.00 38.47 -14.84
C SER A 109 29.38 37.21 -14.07
N PHE A 110 30.51 37.23 -13.36
CA PHE A 110 30.95 36.10 -12.57
C PHE A 110 29.99 35.78 -11.41
N SER A 111 29.46 36.82 -10.74
CA SER A 111 28.42 36.64 -9.73
C SER A 111 27.20 35.93 -10.32
N ARG A 112 26.77 36.30 -11.53
CA ARG A 112 25.67 35.64 -12.25
C ARG A 112 25.98 34.16 -12.54
N HIS A 113 27.18 33.83 -13.02
CA HIS A 113 27.56 32.42 -13.27
C HIS A 113 27.49 31.57 -12.00
N ILE A 114 27.96 32.10 -10.86
CA ILE A 114 27.82 31.40 -9.58
C ILE A 114 26.35 31.14 -9.25
N ARG A 115 25.47 32.14 -9.44
CA ARG A 115 24.05 31.96 -9.17
C ARG A 115 23.45 30.87 -10.06
N GLU A 116 23.74 30.89 -11.36
CA GLU A 116 23.24 29.88 -12.30
C GLU A 116 23.70 28.48 -11.89
N ALA A 117 24.96 28.32 -11.46
CA ALA A 117 25.47 27.05 -10.92
C ALA A 117 24.75 26.62 -9.63
N LEU A 118 24.51 27.54 -8.69
CA LEU A 118 23.79 27.25 -7.45
C LEU A 118 22.32 26.87 -7.70
N ASP A 119 21.65 27.56 -8.62
CA ASP A 119 20.25 27.31 -8.98
C ASP A 119 20.10 25.91 -9.62
N GLU A 120 21.04 25.54 -10.50
CA GLU A 120 21.07 24.21 -11.12
C GLU A 120 21.34 23.09 -10.10
N ILE A 121 22.26 23.30 -9.16
CA ILE A 121 22.48 22.36 -8.06
C ILE A 121 21.21 22.17 -7.23
N SER A 122 20.53 23.26 -6.89
CA SER A 122 19.27 23.19 -6.15
C SER A 122 18.19 22.41 -6.92
N LEU A 123 18.12 22.56 -8.24
CA LEU A 123 17.21 21.77 -9.08
C LEU A 123 17.55 20.27 -9.04
N LEU A 124 18.82 19.92 -9.19
CA LEU A 124 19.28 18.53 -9.16
C LEU A 124 19.04 17.87 -7.80
N GLU A 125 19.23 18.58 -6.70
CA GLU A 125 18.93 18.07 -5.36
C GLU A 125 17.43 17.80 -5.17
N ARG A 126 16.57 18.70 -5.66
CA ARG A 126 15.11 18.48 -5.65
C ARG A 126 14.72 17.25 -6.45
N GLU A 127 15.25 17.10 -7.67
CA GLU A 127 14.99 15.91 -8.49
C GLU A 127 15.45 14.62 -7.81
N LYS A 128 16.63 14.64 -7.16
CA LYS A 128 17.14 13.49 -6.42
C LYS A 128 16.23 13.14 -5.24
N GLN A 129 15.76 14.13 -4.50
CA GLN A 129 14.84 13.93 -3.39
C GLN A 129 13.48 13.38 -3.86
N GLU A 130 12.94 13.90 -4.96
CA GLU A 130 11.72 13.36 -5.57
C GLU A 130 11.88 11.91 -6.03
N ARG A 131 13.02 11.55 -6.62
CA ARG A 131 13.32 10.16 -7.01
C ARG A 131 13.43 9.25 -5.79
N GLN A 132 14.07 9.69 -4.71
CA GLN A 132 14.15 8.92 -3.46
C GLN A 132 12.78 8.70 -2.84
N ASN A 133 11.93 9.73 -2.79
CA ASN A 133 10.56 9.59 -2.30
C ASN A 133 9.75 8.59 -3.14
N LYS A 134 9.90 8.62 -4.47
CA LYS A 134 9.27 7.63 -5.36
C LYS A 134 9.77 6.21 -5.10
N LEU A 135 11.07 6.01 -4.86
CA LEU A 135 11.61 4.68 -4.54
C LEU A 135 11.06 4.14 -3.23
N LEU A 136 10.96 4.97 -2.18
CA LEU A 136 10.34 4.57 -0.91
C LEU A 136 8.89 4.10 -1.12
N THR A 137 8.12 4.74 -2.01
CA THR A 137 6.76 4.29 -2.34
C THR A 137 6.73 2.95 -3.08
N VAL A 138 7.74 2.64 -3.90
CA VAL A 138 7.83 1.35 -4.61
C VAL A 138 8.11 0.22 -3.61
N ASP A 139 8.99 0.44 -2.63
CA ASP A 139 9.27 -0.56 -1.59
C ASP A 139 8.02 -0.84 -0.73
N GLU A 140 7.23 0.17 -0.40
CA GLU A 140 5.95 -0.01 0.27
C GLU A 140 4.95 -0.84 -0.57
N ILE A 141 4.85 -0.56 -1.88
CA ILE A 141 4.00 -1.33 -2.80
C ILE A 141 4.48 -2.77 -2.88
N TYR A 142 5.79 -2.99 -2.99
CA TYR A 142 6.38 -4.33 -3.05
C TYR A 142 6.07 -5.12 -1.78
N THR A 143 6.23 -4.50 -0.60
CA THR A 143 5.99 -5.17 0.69
C THR A 143 4.52 -5.54 0.86
N LYS A 144 3.59 -4.64 0.48
CA LYS A 144 2.14 -4.93 0.48
C LYS A 144 1.79 -6.04 -0.50
N THR A 145 2.37 -6.02 -1.70
CA THR A 145 2.13 -7.03 -2.74
C THR A 145 2.64 -8.40 -2.30
N LYS A 146 3.82 -8.47 -1.68
CA LYS A 146 4.38 -9.70 -1.13
C LYS A 146 3.50 -10.28 -0.03
N PHE A 147 3.02 -9.45 0.90
CA PHE A 147 2.09 -9.90 1.94
C PHE A 147 0.80 -10.50 1.36
N ILE A 148 0.19 -9.82 0.37
CA ILE A 148 -1.00 -10.35 -0.32
C ILE A 148 -0.69 -11.67 -1.01
N SER A 149 0.45 -11.78 -1.69
CA SER A 149 0.87 -13.01 -2.35
C SER A 149 1.04 -14.17 -1.35
N GLU A 150 1.62 -13.92 -0.18
CA GLU A 150 1.78 -14.94 0.87
C GLU A 150 0.43 -15.38 1.45
N GLU A 151 -0.51 -14.46 1.65
CA GLU A 151 -1.87 -14.79 2.10
C GLU A 151 -2.63 -15.62 1.06
N ILE A 152 -2.50 -15.29 -0.24
CA ILE A 152 -3.10 -16.10 -1.32
C ILE A 152 -2.56 -17.53 -1.31
N VAL A 153 -1.25 -17.71 -1.11
CA VAL A 153 -0.63 -19.05 -1.03
C VAL A 153 -1.19 -19.84 0.14
N LYS A 154 -1.31 -19.23 1.33
CA LYS A 154 -1.91 -19.89 2.50
C LYS A 154 -3.36 -20.30 2.28
N GLU A 155 -4.16 -19.43 1.67
CA GLU A 155 -5.56 -19.76 1.35
C GLU A 155 -5.65 -20.89 0.32
N TYR A 156 -4.74 -20.92 -0.67
CA TYR A 156 -4.66 -22.02 -1.63
C TYR A 156 -4.31 -23.36 -0.96
N GLU A 157 -3.35 -23.36 -0.02
CA GLU A 157 -3.00 -24.55 0.77
C GLU A 157 -4.18 -25.07 1.60
N LYS A 158 -4.93 -24.16 2.25
CA LYS A 158 -6.17 -24.52 2.97
C LYS A 158 -7.19 -25.13 2.03
N LEU A 159 -7.40 -24.54 0.86
CA LEU A 159 -8.36 -25.02 -0.13
C LEU A 159 -7.98 -26.42 -0.64
N SER A 160 -6.69 -26.65 -0.90
CA SER A 160 -6.15 -27.96 -1.27
C SER A 160 -6.40 -29.01 -0.17
N PHE A 161 -6.18 -28.65 1.09
CA PHE A 161 -6.47 -29.53 2.23
C PHE A 161 -7.95 -29.89 2.33
N PHE A 162 -8.86 -28.91 2.20
CA PHE A 162 -10.30 -29.18 2.21
C PHE A 162 -10.74 -30.03 1.01
N THR A 163 -10.17 -29.80 -0.17
CA THR A 163 -10.45 -30.59 -1.37
C THR A 163 -10.04 -32.05 -1.17
N SER A 164 -8.88 -32.32 -0.57
CA SER A 164 -8.46 -33.68 -0.22
C SER A 164 -9.43 -34.33 0.76
N LYS A 165 -9.87 -33.62 1.80
CA LYS A 165 -10.86 -34.14 2.76
C LYS A 165 -12.20 -34.47 2.13
N ILE A 166 -12.68 -33.62 1.21
CA ILE A 166 -13.93 -33.87 0.47
C ILE A 166 -13.79 -35.13 -0.37
N LYS A 167 -12.66 -35.29 -1.07
CA LYS A 167 -12.37 -36.50 -1.84
C LYS A 167 -12.36 -37.75 -0.97
N ASP A 168 -11.68 -37.72 0.18
CA ASP A 168 -11.66 -38.83 1.13
C ASP A 168 -13.06 -39.19 1.66
N GLN A 169 -13.94 -38.19 1.83
CA GLN A 169 -15.34 -38.45 2.21
C GLN A 169 -16.15 -39.03 1.05
N GLN A 170 -15.93 -38.58 -0.18
CA GLN A 170 -16.58 -39.14 -1.36
C GLN A 170 -16.21 -40.62 -1.53
N ASP A 171 -14.92 -40.97 -1.42
CA ASP A 171 -14.47 -42.37 -1.54
C ASP A 171 -15.11 -43.27 -0.47
N LYS A 172 -15.32 -42.75 0.75
CA LYS A 172 -16.04 -43.48 1.83
C LYS A 172 -17.52 -43.68 1.52
N ILE A 173 -18.19 -42.67 0.97
CA ILE A 173 -19.60 -42.75 0.57
C ILE A 173 -19.74 -43.81 -0.52
N ASP A 174 -18.89 -43.78 -1.54
CA ASP A 174 -18.91 -44.72 -2.65
C ASP A 174 -18.68 -46.17 -2.16
N MET A 175 -17.76 -46.37 -1.21
CA MET A 175 -17.53 -47.67 -0.57
C MET A 175 -18.77 -48.17 0.19
N LEU A 176 -19.41 -47.31 0.98
CA LEU A 176 -20.62 -47.66 1.73
C LEU A 176 -21.79 -47.98 0.80
N GLU A 177 -21.94 -47.23 -0.29
CA GLU A 177 -22.95 -47.51 -1.32
C GLU A 177 -22.72 -48.89 -1.95
N GLN A 178 -21.47 -49.22 -2.28
CA GLN A 178 -21.13 -50.53 -2.85
C GLN A 178 -21.38 -51.67 -1.86
N GLN A 179 -21.06 -51.48 -0.58
CA GLN A 179 -21.41 -52.44 0.48
C GLN A 179 -22.92 -52.64 0.58
N TYR A 180 -23.70 -51.55 0.59
CA TYR A 180 -25.16 -51.61 0.63
C TYR A 180 -25.74 -52.36 -0.57
N ARG A 181 -25.27 -52.07 -1.79
CA ARG A 181 -25.67 -52.78 -3.02
C ARG A 181 -25.36 -54.28 -2.94
N ASN A 182 -24.17 -54.64 -2.45
CA ASN A 182 -23.77 -56.04 -2.27
C ASN A 182 -24.62 -56.76 -1.21
N SER A 183 -24.93 -56.09 -0.10
CA SER A 183 -25.79 -56.63 0.96
C SER A 183 -27.19 -56.93 0.43
N ILE A 184 -27.80 -56.03 -0.36
CA ILE A 184 -29.12 -56.28 -0.97
C ILE A 184 -29.06 -57.46 -1.95
N LYS A 185 -28.00 -57.56 -2.76
CA LYS A 185 -27.85 -58.64 -3.74
C LYS A 185 -27.83 -60.04 -3.10
N ASN A 186 -27.38 -60.13 -1.85
CA ASN A 186 -27.30 -61.38 -1.07
C ASN A 186 -28.52 -61.60 -0.17
N ILE A 187 -29.53 -60.72 -0.19
CA ILE A 187 -30.83 -61.02 0.40
C ILE A 187 -31.52 -62.01 -0.54
N THR A 188 -31.32 -63.30 -0.29
CA THR A 188 -32.16 -64.36 -0.86
C THR A 188 -33.45 -64.40 -0.05
N PHE A 189 -34.56 -64.04 -0.68
CA PHE A 189 -35.87 -64.42 -0.15
C PHE A 189 -36.01 -65.93 -0.35
N ASP A 190 -36.09 -66.67 0.75
CA ASP A 190 -36.55 -68.04 0.70
C ASP A 190 -38.02 -67.99 0.23
N GLU A 191 -38.25 -68.52 -0.97
CA GLU A 191 -39.55 -68.44 -1.65
C GLU A 191 -40.65 -69.14 -0.83
N GLU A 192 -40.25 -70.10 0.01
CA GLU A 192 -41.09 -70.79 0.99
C GLU A 192 -41.47 -69.88 2.17
N ASP A 193 -40.50 -69.17 2.78
CA ASP A 193 -40.76 -68.23 3.88
C ASP A 193 -41.63 -67.04 3.43
N PHE A 194 -41.47 -66.59 2.18
CA PHE A 194 -42.34 -65.56 1.61
C PHE A 194 -43.79 -66.05 1.42
N LYS A 195 -43.97 -67.27 0.87
CA LYS A 195 -45.30 -67.89 0.70
C LYS A 195 -45.98 -68.12 2.05
N ASP A 196 -45.24 -68.60 3.04
CA ASP A 196 -45.76 -68.85 4.39
C ASP A 196 -46.22 -67.56 5.05
N LYS A 197 -45.43 -66.49 4.99
CA LYS A 197 -45.81 -65.17 5.54
C LYS A 197 -47.01 -64.58 4.80
N GLN A 198 -47.09 -64.72 3.48
CA GLN A 198 -48.23 -64.25 2.70
C GLN A 198 -49.52 -65.03 3.04
N ALA A 199 -49.42 -66.34 3.28
CA ALA A 199 -50.55 -67.17 3.71
C ALA A 199 -51.06 -66.78 5.10
N VAL A 200 -50.17 -66.51 6.06
CA VAL A 200 -50.54 -66.04 7.41
C VAL A 200 -51.28 -64.70 7.36
N ILE A 201 -50.79 -63.75 6.56
CA ILE A 201 -51.44 -62.44 6.39
C ILE A 201 -52.82 -62.60 5.75
N SER A 202 -52.94 -63.42 4.72
CA SER A 202 -54.21 -63.67 4.02
C SER A 202 -55.24 -64.31 4.95
N LYS A 203 -54.80 -65.27 5.78
CA LYS A 203 -55.66 -65.89 6.81
C LYS A 203 -56.11 -64.87 7.85
N GLY A 204 -55.20 -64.03 8.35
CA GLY A 204 -55.50 -62.95 9.30
C GLY A 204 -56.51 -61.94 8.74
N TYR A 205 -56.38 -61.56 7.47
CA TYR A 205 -57.33 -60.66 6.79
C TYR A 205 -58.72 -61.30 6.63
N SER A 206 -58.80 -62.58 6.28
CA SER A 206 -60.08 -63.28 6.17
C SER A 206 -60.83 -63.35 7.51
N LEU A 207 -60.09 -63.59 8.60
CA LEU A 207 -60.62 -63.62 9.96
C LEU A 207 -61.10 -62.23 10.41
N SER A 208 -60.34 -61.18 10.11
CA SER A 208 -60.72 -59.81 10.48
C SER A 208 -61.99 -59.37 9.75
N GLN A 209 -62.14 -59.70 8.46
CA GLN A 209 -63.37 -59.43 7.71
C GLN A 209 -64.57 -60.19 8.28
N SER A 210 -64.40 -61.48 8.63
CA SER A 210 -65.45 -62.27 9.28
C SER A 210 -65.89 -61.65 10.60
N PHE A 211 -64.93 -61.19 11.41
CA PHE A 211 -65.21 -60.51 12.68
C PHE A 211 -65.94 -59.17 12.47
N LEU A 212 -65.54 -58.40 11.46
CA LEU A 212 -66.12 -57.08 11.15
C LEU A 212 -67.57 -57.20 10.64
N VAL A 213 -67.89 -58.25 9.89
CA VAL A 213 -69.27 -58.57 9.49
C VAL A 213 -70.11 -58.98 10.71
N LYS A 214 -69.59 -59.86 11.58
CA LYS A 214 -70.29 -60.26 12.80
C LYS A 214 -70.57 -59.09 13.74
N THR A 215 -69.63 -58.16 13.89
CA THR A 215 -69.81 -56.97 14.73
C THR A 215 -70.78 -55.96 14.14
N ARG A 216 -70.84 -55.79 12.82
CA ARG A 216 -71.85 -54.94 12.16
C ARG A 216 -73.28 -55.45 12.35
N ASN A 217 -73.46 -56.77 12.40
CA ASN A 217 -74.77 -57.37 12.64
C ASN A 217 -75.18 -57.35 14.12
N LEU A 218 -74.22 -57.11 15.02
CA LEU A 218 -74.44 -57.11 16.46
C LEU A 218 -75.37 -55.97 16.90
N ASP A 219 -75.27 -54.80 16.26
CA ASP A 219 -76.17 -53.67 16.54
C ASP A 219 -77.61 -53.98 16.11
N ALA A 220 -77.80 -54.70 14.99
CA ALA A 220 -79.11 -55.14 14.54
C ALA A 220 -79.70 -56.22 15.46
N ASP A 221 -78.89 -57.18 15.90
CA ASP A 221 -79.29 -58.21 16.85
C ASP A 221 -79.66 -57.61 18.22
N ILE A 222 -78.91 -56.61 18.68
CA ILE A 222 -79.21 -55.85 19.92
C ILE A 222 -80.52 -55.09 19.79
N GLU A 223 -80.77 -54.43 18.65
CA GLU A 223 -82.00 -53.66 18.47
C GLU A 223 -83.23 -54.57 18.35
N GLU A 224 -83.11 -55.73 17.69
CA GLU A 224 -84.15 -56.75 17.69
C GLU A 224 -84.46 -57.25 19.11
N LEU A 225 -83.43 -57.47 19.95
CA LEU A 225 -83.60 -57.84 21.35
C LEU A 225 -84.29 -56.75 22.18
N LYS A 226 -83.96 -55.47 21.96
CA LYS A 226 -84.67 -54.35 22.62
C LYS A 226 -86.14 -54.29 22.24
N ILE A 227 -86.47 -54.49 20.96
CA ILE A 227 -87.86 -54.50 20.50
C ILE A 227 -88.63 -55.65 21.16
N LYS A 228 -88.05 -56.85 21.18
CA LYS A 228 -88.69 -58.02 21.82
C LYS A 228 -88.88 -57.82 23.33
N THR A 229 -87.91 -57.22 24.02
CA THR A 229 -88.01 -56.97 25.46
C THR A 229 -88.99 -55.84 25.80
N ALA A 230 -89.10 -54.80 24.98
CA ALA A 230 -90.12 -53.77 25.12
C ALA A 230 -91.54 -54.35 24.98
N GLY A 231 -91.76 -55.20 23.97
CA GLY A 231 -93.03 -55.91 23.80
C GLY A 231 -93.36 -56.84 24.98
N PHE A 232 -92.34 -57.44 25.60
CA PHE A 232 -92.51 -58.23 26.84
C PHE A 232 -92.88 -57.34 28.04
N HIS A 233 -92.27 -56.16 28.15
CA HIS A 233 -92.54 -55.22 29.24
C HIS A 233 -93.95 -54.64 29.15
N ASP A 234 -94.42 -54.31 27.94
CA ASP A 234 -95.80 -53.88 27.70
C ASP A 234 -96.80 -54.98 28.06
N LEU A 235 -96.51 -56.24 27.68
CA LEU A 235 -97.33 -57.39 28.06
C LEU A 235 -97.43 -57.57 29.59
N VAL A 236 -96.31 -57.39 30.31
CA VAL A 236 -96.28 -57.47 31.78
C VAL A 236 -97.04 -56.31 32.43
N ASN A 237 -96.95 -55.10 31.86
CA ASN A 237 -97.72 -53.95 32.35
C ASN A 237 -99.23 -54.10 32.13
N ASP A 238 -99.63 -54.67 30.99
CA ASP A 238 -101.04 -54.96 30.70
C ASP A 238 -101.60 -56.04 31.63
N LEU A 239 -100.81 -57.07 31.95
CA LEU A 239 -101.19 -58.08 32.95
C LEU A 239 -101.33 -57.48 34.36
N ASN A 240 -100.44 -56.59 34.77
CA ASN A 240 -100.50 -55.92 36.07
C ASN A 240 -101.63 -54.88 36.17
N ARG A 241 -102.16 -54.37 35.05
CA ARG A 241 -103.35 -53.50 35.04
C ARG A 241 -104.67 -54.28 35.10
N CYS A 242 -104.64 -55.58 34.83
CA CYS A 242 -105.79 -56.47 34.88
C CYS A 242 -105.89 -57.26 36.20
N ALA A 243 -104.95 -57.09 37.13
CA ALA A 243 -104.92 -57.66 38.47
C ALA A 243 -105.21 -56.59 39.53
#